data_AF-X0W7G7-F1
#
_entry.id   AF-X0W7G7-F1
#
_cell.length_a   1.000
_cell.length_b   1.000
_cell.length_c   1.000
_cell.angle_alpha   90.00
_cell.angle_beta   90.00
_cell.angle_gamma   90.00
#
_symmetry.space_group_name_H-M   'P 1'
#
loop_
_entity.id
_entity.type
_entity.pdbx_description
1 polymer ?
#
loop_
_entity_poly.entity_id
_entity_poly.type
_entity_poly.pdbx_seq_one_letter_code
_entity_poly.pdbx_strand_id
1 'polypeptide(L)'
;LDKYLEQFSKSYVTTIAFLLIVFGIVEFMNASGAIAALSFGIVLGNSRKILSVAGKEASSRIVISDDESFFYSQISFFLKVFLFVYMGILLNLSTYSFILMGLAISIALFLIRPLAVETVIRNAFNPKDKGIMQALIPKGVAAAVLATMPIAYKIPNANAFFNVIVSVIVFTILISTILVFLLEKGYIGSTSSYYAKLFKAIMPKNNKEIKQNKQEDKTQIKGKSKNQQELPVIKKQRSIK
;
A
#
# COMPACT_ATOMS: atom_id res chain seq x y z
N LEU A 1 20.21 -7.52 45.12
CA LEU A 1 20.34 -6.72 43.89
C LEU A 1 19.90 -7.52 42.67
N ASP A 2 20.19 -8.83 42.63
CA ASP A 2 19.78 -9.73 41.53
C ASP A 2 18.27 -9.87 41.33
N LYS A 3 17.47 -9.78 42.41
CA LYS A 3 16.00 -9.84 42.33
C LYS A 3 15.35 -8.67 41.57
N TYR A 4 16.05 -7.54 41.42
CA TYR A 4 15.58 -6.39 40.65
C TYR A 4 15.99 -6.45 39.17
N LEU A 5 17.02 -7.23 38.82
CA LEU A 5 17.42 -7.44 37.43
C LEU A 5 16.53 -8.45 36.70
N GLU A 6 15.89 -9.37 37.42
CA GLU A 6 14.89 -10.29 36.82
C GLU A 6 13.60 -9.59 36.36
N GLN A 7 13.26 -8.42 36.92
CA GLN A 7 12.01 -7.73 36.59
C GLN A 7 12.05 -7.06 35.21
N PHE A 8 13.24 -6.70 34.71
CA PHE A 8 13.44 -6.18 33.35
C PHE A 8 13.28 -7.26 32.26
N SER A 9 13.45 -8.54 32.62
CA SER A 9 13.38 -9.66 31.67
C SER A 9 11.95 -10.12 31.35
N LYS A 10 10.90 -9.61 32.03
CA LYS A 10 9.50 -10.07 31.84
C LYS A 10 8.60 -9.11 31.06
N SER A 11 9.09 -7.94 30.67
CA SER A 11 8.28 -6.91 30.02
C SER A 11 7.81 -7.30 28.61
N TYR A 12 8.68 -7.92 27.80
CA TYR A 12 8.35 -8.31 26.43
C TYR A 12 7.34 -9.46 26.34
N VAL A 13 7.45 -10.48 27.20
CA VAL A 13 6.48 -11.59 27.25
C VAL A 13 5.11 -11.09 27.70
N THR A 14 5.07 -10.16 28.66
CA THR A 14 3.82 -9.58 29.16
C THR A 14 3.07 -8.83 28.07
N THR A 15 3.78 -8.09 27.22
CA THR A 15 3.20 -7.39 26.07
C THR A 15 2.59 -8.36 25.06
N ILE A 16 3.26 -9.48 24.76
CA ILE A 16 2.74 -10.52 23.87
C ILE A 16 1.49 -11.19 24.47
N ALA A 17 1.51 -11.49 25.77
CA ALA A 17 0.35 -12.04 26.47
C ALA A 17 -0.86 -11.09 26.39
N PHE A 18 -0.64 -9.78 26.61
CA PHE A 18 -1.68 -8.78 26.47
C PHE A 18 -2.21 -8.67 25.03
N LEU A 19 -1.31 -8.73 24.03
CA LEU A 19 -1.71 -8.76 22.62
C LEU A 19 -2.61 -9.95 22.29
N LEU A 20 -2.33 -11.15 22.83
CA LEU A 20 -3.18 -12.33 22.66
C LEU A 20 -4.53 -12.19 23.37
N ILE A 21 -4.56 -11.58 24.56
CA ILE A 21 -5.80 -11.30 25.29
C ILE A 21 -6.67 -10.32 24.49
N VAL A 22 -6.09 -9.23 23.98
CA VAL A 22 -6.80 -8.26 23.13
C VAL A 22 -7.36 -8.95 21.89
N PHE A 23 -6.55 -9.77 21.22
CA PHE A 23 -7.00 -10.57 20.08
C PHE A 23 -8.21 -11.43 20.45
N GLY A 24 -8.14 -12.19 21.55
CA GLY A 24 -9.21 -13.09 21.98
C GLY A 24 -10.51 -12.39 22.38
N ILE A 25 -10.42 -11.28 23.11
CA ILE A 25 -11.59 -10.48 23.51
C ILE A 25 -12.28 -9.90 22.27
N VAL A 26 -11.52 -9.36 21.32
CA VAL A 26 -12.09 -8.76 20.11
C VAL A 26 -12.76 -9.81 19.22
N GLU A 27 -12.15 -10.99 19.10
CA GLU A 27 -12.76 -12.11 18.35
C GLU A 27 -14.05 -12.60 19.02
N PHE A 28 -14.10 -12.63 20.37
CA PHE A 28 -15.32 -12.94 21.12
C PHE A 28 -16.46 -11.95 20.85
N MET A 29 -16.11 -10.69 20.55
CA MET A 29 -17.07 -9.65 20.16
C MET A 29 -17.46 -9.71 18.66
N ASN A 30 -17.06 -10.75 17.91
CA ASN A 30 -17.24 -10.91 16.46
C ASN A 30 -16.59 -9.78 15.62
N ALA A 31 -15.53 -9.15 16.14
CA ALA A 31 -14.70 -8.20 15.40
C ALA A 31 -13.38 -8.85 14.99
N SER A 32 -12.62 -8.22 14.09
CA SER A 32 -11.35 -8.79 13.60
C SER A 32 -10.24 -8.64 14.65
N GLY A 33 -9.90 -9.73 15.34
CA GLY A 33 -8.79 -9.76 16.29
C GLY A 33 -7.45 -9.38 15.64
N ALA A 34 -7.26 -9.73 14.37
CA ALA A 34 -6.05 -9.39 13.61
C ALA A 34 -5.86 -7.88 13.45
N ILE A 35 -6.94 -7.14 13.13
CA ILE A 35 -6.90 -5.68 13.00
C ILE A 35 -6.66 -5.04 14.37
N ALA A 36 -7.29 -5.54 15.43
CA ALA A 36 -7.07 -5.03 16.78
C ALA A 36 -5.62 -5.23 17.26
N ALA A 37 -5.03 -6.40 17.01
CA ALA A 37 -3.62 -6.66 17.32
C ALA A 37 -2.67 -5.72 16.55
N LEU A 38 -2.96 -5.44 15.26
CA LEU A 38 -2.21 -4.46 14.47
C LEU A 38 -2.32 -3.05 15.05
N SER A 39 -3.55 -2.59 15.35
CA SER A 39 -3.80 -1.28 15.95
C SER A 39 -3.09 -1.14 17.30
N PHE A 40 -3.16 -2.17 18.15
CA PHE A 40 -2.43 -2.21 19.42
C PHE A 40 -0.92 -2.11 19.21
N GLY A 41 -0.36 -2.86 18.27
CA GLY A 41 1.07 -2.79 17.93
C GLY A 41 1.51 -1.41 17.43
N ILE A 42 0.69 -0.74 16.60
CA ILE A 42 0.96 0.63 16.13
C ILE A 42 0.93 1.63 17.30
N VAL A 43 -0.03 1.50 18.21
CA VAL A 43 -0.13 2.36 19.41
C VAL A 43 1.08 2.16 20.31
N LEU A 44 1.49 0.91 20.55
CA LEU A 44 2.63 0.59 21.38
C LEU A 44 3.96 1.09 20.76
N GLY A 45 4.15 0.89 19.45
CA GLY A 45 5.33 1.36 18.74
C GLY A 45 5.46 2.88 18.68
N ASN A 46 4.33 3.62 18.77
CA ASN A 46 4.31 5.09 18.79
C ASN A 46 4.02 5.67 20.18
N SER A 47 4.16 4.88 21.26
CA SER A 47 3.73 5.26 22.62
C SER A 47 4.27 6.62 23.08
N ARG A 48 5.54 6.94 22.78
CA ARG A 48 6.17 8.23 23.11
C ARG A 48 5.43 9.42 22.48
N LYS A 49 5.10 9.34 21.19
CA LYS A 49 4.42 10.43 20.45
C LYS A 49 2.96 10.57 20.90
N ILE A 50 2.30 9.45 21.20
CA ILE A 50 0.90 9.45 21.64
C ILE A 50 0.80 10.06 23.05
N LEU A 51 1.72 9.73 23.97
CA LEU A 51 1.76 10.32 25.30
C LEU A 51 2.07 11.82 25.26
N SER A 52 3.01 12.26 24.41
CA SER A 52 3.34 13.68 24.29
C SER A 52 2.17 14.51 23.74
N VAL A 53 1.39 13.95 22.81
CA VAL A 53 0.17 14.60 22.29
C VAL A 53 -0.95 14.63 23.34
N ALA A 54 -1.00 13.64 24.23
CA ALA A 54 -1.99 13.56 25.32
C ALA A 54 -1.67 14.47 26.53
N GLY A 55 -0.67 15.35 26.43
CA GLY A 55 -0.32 16.32 27.48
C GLY A 55 0.26 15.70 28.75
N LYS A 56 0.62 14.41 28.73
CA LYS A 56 1.30 13.74 29.83
C LYS A 56 2.78 13.70 29.50
N GLU A 57 3.63 14.32 30.34
CA GLU A 57 5.06 14.14 30.22
C GLU A 57 5.37 12.64 30.20
N ALA A 58 6.08 12.22 29.16
CA ALA A 58 6.40 10.83 28.91
C ALA A 58 7.26 10.32 30.05
N SER A 59 6.63 9.80 31.11
CA SER A 59 7.30 9.04 32.14
C SER A 59 8.10 7.96 31.42
N SER A 60 9.41 7.94 31.66
CA SER A 60 10.42 7.07 31.03
C SER A 60 10.14 5.56 31.14
N ARG A 61 9.01 5.15 31.73
CA ARG A 61 8.62 3.77 32.05
C ARG A 61 7.76 3.09 30.97
N ILE A 62 7.17 3.81 30.02
CA ILE A 62 6.32 3.23 28.93
C ILE A 62 7.07 3.21 27.59
N VAL A 63 8.38 3.19 27.67
CA VAL A 63 9.26 3.13 26.51
C VAL A 63 9.62 1.67 26.31
N ILE A 64 9.34 1.13 25.12
CA ILE A 64 9.93 -0.13 24.68
C ILE A 64 11.45 0.03 24.76
N SER A 65 12.09 -0.72 25.65
CA SER A 65 13.54 -0.76 25.74
C SER A 65 14.14 -1.31 24.44
N ASP A 66 15.36 -0.90 24.07
CA ASP A 66 16.00 -1.36 22.83
C ASP A 66 16.11 -2.90 22.77
N ASP A 67 16.30 -3.54 23.93
CA ASP A 67 16.33 -5.00 24.08
C ASP A 67 14.98 -5.67 23.72
N GLU A 68 13.85 -5.03 24.07
CA GLU A 68 12.52 -5.55 23.73
C GLU A 68 12.25 -5.42 22.23
N SER A 69 12.63 -4.30 21.62
CA SER A 69 12.52 -4.09 20.17
C SER A 69 13.36 -5.10 19.39
N PHE A 70 14.57 -5.39 19.87
CA PHE A 70 15.41 -6.44 19.31
C PHE A 70 14.72 -7.81 19.37
N PHE A 71 14.17 -8.18 20.53
CA PHE A 71 13.42 -9.44 20.67
C PHE A 71 12.22 -9.52 19.72
N TYR A 72 11.42 -8.45 19.60
CA TYR A 72 10.30 -8.37 18.65
C TYR A 72 10.76 -8.48 17.19
N SER A 73 11.93 -7.91 16.86
CA SER A 73 12.54 -8.06 15.55
C SER A 73 12.92 -9.52 15.27
N GLN A 74 13.52 -10.21 16.24
CA GLN A 74 13.89 -11.63 16.12
C GLN A 74 12.67 -12.54 15.90
N ILE A 75 11.58 -12.36 16.68
CA ILE A 75 10.36 -13.13 16.47
C ILE A 75 9.73 -12.82 15.10
N SER A 76 9.73 -11.55 14.66
CA SER A 76 9.20 -11.19 13.34
C SER A 76 10.03 -11.80 12.21
N PHE A 77 11.35 -11.86 12.38
CA PHE A 77 12.27 -12.48 11.44
C PHE A 77 12.02 -13.99 11.36
N PHE A 78 11.94 -14.66 12.52
CA PHE A 78 11.61 -16.09 12.60
C PHE A 78 10.28 -16.40 11.92
N LEU A 79 9.23 -15.64 12.22
CA LEU A 79 7.91 -15.81 11.60
C LEU A 79 7.98 -15.62 10.08
N LYS A 80 8.70 -14.61 9.58
CA LYS A 80 8.88 -14.41 8.13
C LYS A 80 9.54 -15.64 7.48
N VAL A 81 10.66 -16.12 8.03
CA VAL A 81 11.36 -17.29 7.50
C VAL A 81 10.46 -18.53 7.52
N PHE A 82 9.81 -18.79 8.66
CA PHE A 82 8.88 -19.91 8.80
C PHE A 82 7.75 -19.85 7.76
N LEU A 83 7.12 -18.68 7.61
CA LEU A 83 6.03 -18.48 6.65
C LEU A 83 6.51 -18.64 5.20
N PHE A 84 7.69 -18.15 4.84
CA PHE A 84 8.24 -18.30 3.50
C PHE A 84 8.59 -19.77 3.18
N VAL A 85 9.22 -20.48 4.11
CA VAL A 85 9.53 -21.91 3.95
C VAL A 85 8.23 -22.72 3.86
N TYR A 86 7.24 -22.42 4.71
CA TYR A 86 5.93 -23.06 4.67
C TYR A 86 5.22 -22.84 3.33
N MET A 87 5.21 -21.62 2.77
CA MET A 87 4.67 -21.37 1.43
C MET A 87 5.41 -22.16 0.34
N GLY A 88 6.73 -22.27 0.46
CA GLY A 88 7.54 -23.07 -0.46
C GLY A 88 7.15 -24.56 -0.42
N ILE A 89 6.90 -25.11 0.76
CA ILE A 89 6.47 -26.51 0.94
C ILE A 89 5.05 -26.73 0.38
N LEU A 90 4.15 -25.76 0.58
CA LEU A 90 2.78 -25.82 0.09
C LEU A 90 2.66 -25.68 -1.43
N LEU A 91 3.70 -25.19 -2.09
CA LEU A 91 3.70 -25.05 -3.55
C LEU A 91 3.70 -26.44 -4.20
N ASN A 92 2.53 -26.85 -4.70
CA ASN A 92 2.41 -28.09 -5.45
C ASN A 92 2.84 -27.90 -6.90
N LEU A 93 3.98 -28.47 -7.27
CA LEU A 93 4.52 -28.41 -8.64
C LEU A 93 3.99 -29.54 -9.56
N SER A 94 3.20 -30.48 -9.04
CA SER A 94 2.75 -31.66 -9.79
C SER A 94 1.76 -31.31 -10.89
N THR A 95 0.92 -30.30 -10.68
CA THR A 95 -0.08 -29.87 -11.67
C THR A 95 0.32 -28.56 -12.33
N TYR A 96 0.95 -28.67 -13.50
CA TYR A 96 1.40 -27.52 -14.28
C TYR A 96 0.28 -26.50 -14.60
N SER A 97 -0.97 -26.97 -14.75
CA SER A 97 -2.11 -26.11 -15.05
C SER A 97 -2.36 -25.04 -13.98
N PHE A 98 -2.19 -25.35 -12.69
CA PHE A 98 -2.41 -24.38 -11.60
C PHE A 98 -1.30 -23.34 -11.52
N ILE A 99 -0.06 -23.75 -11.82
CA ILE A 99 1.09 -22.85 -11.90
C ILE A 99 0.89 -21.85 -13.03
N LEU A 100 0.47 -22.32 -14.22
CA LEU A 100 0.24 -21.46 -15.37
C LEU A 100 -0.92 -20.49 -15.13
N MET A 101 -1.99 -20.94 -14.50
CA MET A 101 -3.09 -20.07 -14.06
C MET A 101 -2.60 -19.01 -13.06
N GLY A 102 -1.79 -19.40 -12.08
CA GLY A 102 -1.22 -18.48 -11.10
C GLY A 102 -0.29 -17.45 -11.73
N LEU A 103 0.51 -17.84 -12.73
CA LEU A 103 1.33 -16.92 -13.51
C LEU A 103 0.47 -15.94 -14.31
N ALA A 104 -0.56 -16.42 -15.01
CA ALA A 104 -1.47 -15.59 -15.79
C ALA A 104 -2.18 -14.54 -14.91
N ILE A 105 -2.68 -14.95 -13.74
CA ILE A 105 -3.31 -14.04 -12.76
C ILE A 105 -2.29 -13.03 -12.23
N SER A 106 -1.06 -13.47 -11.93
CA SER A 106 -0.01 -12.57 -11.46
C SER A 106 0.31 -11.49 -12.50
N ILE A 107 0.44 -11.86 -13.78
CA ILE A 107 0.66 -10.92 -14.88
C ILE A 107 -0.52 -9.94 -14.98
N ALA A 108 -1.76 -10.44 -14.92
CA ALA A 108 -2.95 -9.59 -14.94
C ALA A 108 -2.97 -8.57 -13.79
N LEU A 109 -2.54 -8.97 -12.59
CA LEU A 109 -2.41 -8.07 -11.43
C LEU A 109 -1.36 -6.97 -11.66
N PHE A 110 -0.23 -7.31 -12.29
CA PHE A 110 0.78 -6.31 -12.66
C PHE A 110 0.33 -5.38 -13.78
N LEU A 111 -0.53 -5.84 -14.70
CA LEU A 111 -1.10 -4.99 -15.76
C LEU A 111 -2.12 -3.99 -15.23
N ILE A 112 -2.95 -4.37 -14.24
CA ILE A 112 -3.97 -3.48 -13.69
C ILE A 112 -3.42 -2.47 -12.67
N ARG A 113 -2.32 -2.79 -12.00
CA ARG A 113 -1.78 -1.95 -10.92
C ARG A 113 -1.42 -0.53 -11.35
N PRO A 114 -0.74 -0.27 -12.48
CA PRO A 114 -0.46 1.08 -12.93
C PRO A 114 -1.71 1.96 -12.99
N LEU A 115 -2.86 1.40 -13.39
CA LEU A 115 -4.13 2.13 -13.44
C LEU A 115 -4.60 2.60 -12.08
N ALA A 116 -4.52 1.73 -11.08
CA ALA A 116 -4.86 2.08 -9.71
C ALA A 116 -3.90 3.14 -9.15
N VAL A 117 -2.62 3.10 -9.52
CA VAL A 117 -1.63 4.07 -9.04
C VAL A 117 -1.79 5.43 -9.72
N GLU A 118 -2.11 5.48 -11.01
CA GLU A 118 -2.31 6.75 -11.74
C GLU A 118 -3.57 7.50 -11.32
N THR A 119 -4.58 6.80 -10.82
CA THR A 119 -5.81 7.43 -10.33
C THR A 119 -5.63 8.05 -8.94
N VAL A 120 -4.75 7.50 -8.10
CA VAL A 120 -4.54 7.95 -6.72
C VAL A 120 -3.40 8.97 -6.62
N ILE A 121 -2.32 8.79 -7.40
CA ILE A 121 -1.15 9.66 -7.32
C ILE A 121 -1.36 10.92 -8.16
N ARG A 122 -1.51 12.06 -7.46
CA ARG A 122 -1.45 13.40 -8.07
C ARG A 122 -0.02 13.68 -8.55
N ASN A 123 0.14 14.44 -9.66
CA ASN A 123 1.38 14.73 -10.41
C ASN A 123 2.60 15.30 -9.62
N ALA A 124 2.59 15.33 -8.29
CA ALA A 124 3.65 15.88 -7.44
C ALA A 124 4.80 14.90 -7.13
N PHE A 125 4.68 13.62 -7.49
CA PHE A 125 5.70 12.61 -7.18
C PHE A 125 6.73 12.46 -8.29
N ASN A 126 7.97 12.17 -7.90
CA ASN A 126 9.06 11.87 -8.82
C ASN A 126 8.68 10.63 -9.67
N PRO A 127 8.89 10.65 -11.01
CA PRO A 127 8.61 9.51 -11.88
C PRO A 127 9.33 8.21 -11.50
N LYS A 128 10.43 8.29 -10.73
CA LYS A 128 11.11 7.12 -10.17
C LYS A 128 10.30 6.47 -9.04
N ASP A 129 9.85 7.27 -8.07
CA ASP A 129 9.05 6.81 -6.92
C ASP A 129 7.71 6.23 -7.38
N LYS A 130 7.09 6.87 -8.39
CA LYS A 130 5.87 6.35 -9.04
C LYS A 130 6.11 4.96 -9.64
N GLY A 131 7.27 4.74 -10.27
CA GLY A 131 7.64 3.44 -10.84
C GLY A 131 7.77 2.34 -9.78
N ILE A 132 8.41 2.65 -8.64
CA ILE A 132 8.54 1.73 -7.50
C ILE A 132 7.15 1.40 -6.92
N MET A 133 6.29 2.40 -6.74
CA MET A 133 4.92 2.20 -6.24
C MET A 133 4.05 1.31 -7.16
N GLN A 134 4.29 1.37 -8.47
CA GLN A 134 3.63 0.49 -9.45
C GLN A 134 4.19 -0.94 -9.42
N ALA A 135 5.49 -1.10 -9.19
CA ALA A 135 6.16 -2.39 -9.13
C ALA A 135 5.94 -3.15 -7.79
N LEU A 136 5.57 -2.43 -6.73
CA LEU A 136 5.38 -2.98 -5.40
C LEU A 136 3.99 -3.62 -5.27
N ILE A 137 3.88 -4.89 -5.68
CA ILE A 137 2.70 -5.74 -5.49
C ILE A 137 3.06 -7.10 -4.88
N PRO A 138 3.94 -7.18 -3.85
CA PRO A 138 4.14 -8.45 -3.17
C PRO A 138 2.83 -8.83 -2.47
N LYS A 139 2.25 -9.98 -2.80
CA LYS A 139 1.13 -10.52 -2.03
C LYS A 139 1.66 -11.01 -0.70
N GLY A 140 1.16 -10.42 0.38
CA GLY A 140 1.62 -10.75 1.73
C GLY A 140 1.16 -12.13 2.19
N VAL A 141 1.77 -12.61 3.27
CA VAL A 141 1.47 -13.90 3.87
C VAL A 141 0.02 -14.02 4.35
N ALA A 142 -0.62 -12.90 4.72
CA ALA A 142 -2.03 -12.89 5.09
C ALA A 142 -2.94 -13.50 4.01
N ALA A 143 -2.60 -13.32 2.73
CA ALA A 143 -3.36 -13.91 1.63
C ALA A 143 -3.31 -15.45 1.65
N ALA A 144 -2.19 -16.03 2.06
CA ALA A 144 -2.05 -17.48 2.15
C ALA A 144 -2.82 -18.06 3.34
N VAL A 145 -2.82 -17.38 4.48
CA VAL A 145 -3.63 -17.78 5.64
C VAL A 145 -5.11 -17.75 5.27
N LEU A 146 -5.56 -16.74 4.51
CA LEU A 146 -6.94 -16.70 4.02
C LEU A 146 -7.23 -17.77 2.96
N ALA A 147 -6.23 -18.19 2.18
CA ALA A 147 -6.39 -19.24 1.19
C ALA A 147 -6.71 -20.62 1.79
N THR A 148 -6.38 -20.85 3.07
CA THR A 148 -6.73 -22.09 3.77
C THR A 148 -8.18 -22.11 4.27
N MET A 149 -8.85 -20.95 4.35
CA MET A 149 -10.23 -20.87 4.85
C MET A 149 -11.23 -21.71 4.03
N PRO A 150 -11.22 -21.68 2.68
CA PRO A 150 -12.09 -22.55 1.89
C PRO A 150 -11.89 -24.05 2.17
N ILE A 151 -10.66 -24.46 2.50
CA ILE A 151 -10.34 -25.85 2.89
C ILE A 151 -10.96 -26.14 4.26
N ALA A 152 -10.83 -25.22 5.22
CA ALA A 152 -11.43 -25.35 6.55
C ALA A 152 -12.97 -25.45 6.50
N TYR A 153 -13.61 -24.71 5.60
CA TYR A 153 -15.06 -24.77 5.35
C TYR A 153 -15.50 -25.96 4.49
N LYS A 154 -14.59 -26.86 4.10
CA LYS A 154 -14.87 -28.06 3.29
C LYS A 154 -15.58 -27.76 1.96
N ILE A 155 -15.23 -26.64 1.33
CA ILE A 155 -15.80 -26.26 0.03
C ILE A 155 -15.26 -27.21 -1.07
N PRO A 156 -16.12 -27.69 -2.00
CA PRO A 156 -15.66 -28.48 -3.14
C PRO A 156 -14.57 -27.75 -3.95
N ASN A 157 -13.57 -28.48 -4.44
CA ASN A 157 -12.44 -27.91 -5.19
C ASN A 157 -11.57 -26.87 -4.45
N ALA A 158 -11.69 -26.75 -3.12
CA ALA A 158 -10.87 -25.82 -2.33
C ALA A 158 -9.36 -26.02 -2.51
N ASN A 159 -8.91 -27.27 -2.73
CA ASN A 159 -7.49 -27.58 -2.98
C ASN A 159 -6.97 -26.95 -4.28
N ALA A 160 -7.78 -26.94 -5.34
CA ALA A 160 -7.40 -26.32 -6.61
C ALA A 160 -7.26 -24.80 -6.45
N PHE A 161 -8.20 -24.17 -5.73
CA PHE A 161 -8.16 -22.74 -5.42
C PHE A 161 -6.93 -22.36 -4.59
N PHE A 162 -6.63 -23.16 -3.56
CA PHE A 162 -5.45 -22.97 -2.72
C PHE A 162 -4.15 -23.04 -3.51
N ASN A 163 -3.98 -24.06 -4.36
CA ASN A 163 -2.79 -24.24 -5.20
C ASN A 163 -2.56 -23.05 -6.16
N VAL A 164 -3.64 -22.51 -6.73
CA VAL A 164 -3.58 -21.30 -7.57
C VAL A 164 -3.13 -20.09 -6.76
N ILE A 165 -3.68 -19.87 -5.55
CA ILE A 165 -3.29 -18.73 -4.72
C ILE A 165 -1.82 -18.82 -4.29
N VAL A 166 -1.38 -19.99 -3.83
CA VAL A 166 0.03 -20.19 -3.44
C VAL A 166 0.96 -19.88 -4.62
N SER A 167 0.59 -20.33 -5.83
CA SER A 167 1.33 -19.99 -7.06
C SER A 167 1.36 -18.48 -7.31
N VAL A 168 0.22 -17.78 -7.21
CA VAL A 168 0.15 -16.31 -7.36
C VAL A 168 1.04 -15.60 -6.34
N ILE A 169 1.06 -16.06 -5.08
CA ILE A 169 1.89 -15.45 -4.04
C ILE A 169 3.37 -15.56 -4.40
N VAL A 170 3.84 -16.75 -4.77
CA VAL A 170 5.24 -16.96 -5.17
C VAL A 170 5.60 -16.09 -6.38
N PHE A 171 4.80 -16.12 -7.44
CA PHE A 171 5.08 -15.34 -8.65
C PHE A 171 5.05 -13.83 -8.38
N THR A 172 4.09 -13.32 -7.62
CA THR A 172 4.01 -11.89 -7.33
C THR A 172 5.19 -11.40 -6.50
N ILE A 173 5.67 -12.19 -5.54
CA ILE A 173 6.86 -11.85 -4.74
C ILE A 173 8.12 -11.87 -5.61
N LEU A 174 8.29 -12.89 -6.46
CA LEU A 174 9.44 -12.98 -7.38
C LEU A 174 9.45 -11.82 -8.38
N ILE A 175 8.33 -11.60 -9.08
CA ILE A 175 8.20 -10.51 -10.07
C ILE A 175 8.41 -9.16 -9.38
N SER A 176 7.77 -8.90 -8.23
CA SER A 176 7.91 -7.63 -7.51
C SER A 176 9.36 -7.37 -7.10
N THR A 177 10.07 -8.38 -6.58
CA THR A 177 11.47 -8.25 -6.17
C THR A 177 12.37 -7.91 -7.37
N ILE A 178 12.22 -8.64 -8.48
CA ILE A 178 12.99 -8.40 -9.71
C ILE A 178 12.72 -7.00 -10.27
N LEU A 179 11.45 -6.60 -10.31
CA LEU A 179 11.03 -5.33 -10.90
C LEU A 179 11.51 -4.13 -10.09
N VAL A 180 11.45 -4.21 -8.75
CA VAL A 180 11.98 -3.17 -7.85
C VAL A 180 13.50 -3.07 -7.99
N PHE A 181 14.21 -4.20 -7.98
CA PHE A 181 15.67 -4.22 -8.14
C PHE A 181 16.12 -3.59 -9.48
N LEU A 182 15.41 -3.89 -10.56
CA LEU A 182 15.73 -3.38 -11.90
C LEU A 182 15.43 -1.87 -12.03
N LEU A 183 14.42 -1.37 -11.30
CA LEU A 183 14.08 0.04 -11.19
C LEU A 183 15.13 0.82 -10.37
N GLU A 184 15.57 0.27 -9.24
CA GLU A 184 16.57 0.91 -8.38
C GLU A 184 17.93 1.04 -9.06
N LYS A 185 18.37 -0.01 -9.79
CA LYS A 185 19.63 0.04 -10.57
C LYS A 185 19.57 0.92 -11.81
N GLY A 186 18.41 1.50 -12.16
CA GLY A 186 18.28 2.43 -13.28
C GLY A 186 18.34 1.79 -14.67
N TYR A 187 18.30 0.46 -14.78
CA TYR A 187 18.23 -0.25 -16.06
C TYR A 187 16.94 0.04 -16.83
N ILE A 188 15.85 0.32 -16.11
CA ILE A 188 14.60 0.80 -16.69
C ILE A 188 14.43 2.26 -16.33
N GLY A 189 14.76 3.15 -17.27
CA GLY A 189 14.39 4.56 -17.17
C GLY A 189 12.88 4.69 -17.13
N SER A 190 12.35 5.04 -15.95
CA SER A 190 10.94 5.33 -15.66
C SER A 190 9.94 4.41 -16.39
N THR A 191 9.49 3.37 -15.70
CA THR A 191 8.35 2.53 -16.11
C THR A 191 7.10 3.32 -16.46
N SER A 192 6.99 4.60 -16.06
CA SER A 192 5.97 5.51 -16.56
C SER A 192 5.93 5.60 -18.09
N SER A 193 7.03 5.41 -18.82
CA SER A 193 7.06 5.48 -20.29
C SER A 193 6.71 4.14 -20.95
N TYR A 194 7.18 3.01 -20.42
CA TYR A 194 6.89 1.68 -20.97
C TYR A 194 5.46 1.23 -20.68
N TYR A 195 4.97 1.43 -19.45
CA TYR A 195 3.57 1.15 -19.13
C TYR A 195 2.64 2.18 -19.78
N ALA A 196 3.02 3.46 -19.93
CA ALA A 196 2.19 4.39 -20.71
C ALA A 196 2.14 4.05 -22.21
N LYS A 197 3.21 3.50 -22.81
CA LYS A 197 3.20 3.03 -24.21
C LYS A 197 2.35 1.76 -24.39
N LEU A 198 2.50 0.79 -23.47
CA LEU A 198 1.72 -0.45 -23.46
C LEU A 198 0.23 -0.14 -23.16
N PHE A 199 -0.03 0.82 -22.27
CA PHE A 199 -1.38 1.29 -21.93
C PHE A 199 -2.03 2.14 -23.04
N LYS A 200 -1.26 2.98 -23.74
CA LYS A 200 -1.74 3.72 -24.92
C LYS A 200 -2.11 2.80 -26.09
N ALA A 201 -1.55 1.59 -26.14
CA ALA A 201 -1.90 0.57 -27.13
C ALA A 201 -3.17 -0.22 -26.76
N ILE A 202 -3.49 -0.37 -25.46
CA ILE A 202 -4.62 -1.18 -24.98
C ILE A 202 -5.91 -0.35 -24.81
N MET A 203 -5.83 0.98 -24.62
CA MET A 203 -6.99 1.87 -24.57
C MET A 203 -6.98 2.87 -25.74
N PRO A 204 -7.84 2.70 -26.77
CA PRO A 204 -8.06 3.74 -27.75
C PRO A 204 -8.76 4.91 -27.05
N LYS A 205 -7.99 5.95 -26.72
CA LYS A 205 -8.52 7.23 -26.26
C LYS A 205 -9.39 7.80 -27.38
N ASN A 206 -10.72 7.71 -27.26
CA ASN A 206 -11.66 8.35 -28.18
C ASN A 206 -11.50 9.87 -28.07
N ASN A 207 -10.61 10.41 -28.89
CA ASN A 207 -10.07 11.75 -28.78
C ASN A 207 -10.97 12.82 -29.44
N LYS A 208 -12.29 12.61 -29.44
CA LYS A 208 -13.24 13.49 -30.13
C LYS A 208 -13.90 14.54 -29.24
N GLU A 209 -14.05 14.33 -27.93
CA GLU A 209 -14.80 15.27 -27.07
C GLU A 209 -13.96 16.46 -26.56
N ILE A 210 -12.63 16.32 -26.48
CA ILE A 210 -11.75 17.39 -25.94
C ILE A 210 -11.53 18.52 -26.97
N LYS A 211 -11.83 18.31 -28.26
CA LYS A 211 -11.64 19.34 -29.29
C LYS A 211 -12.83 20.30 -29.46
N GLN A 212 -14.08 19.87 -29.20
CA GLN A 212 -15.25 20.75 -29.35
C GLN A 212 -15.37 21.78 -28.21
N ASN A 213 -15.17 21.36 -26.95
CA ASN A 213 -15.24 22.28 -25.80
C ASN A 213 -14.16 23.38 -25.81
N LYS A 214 -13.05 23.20 -26.54
CA LYS A 214 -11.98 24.21 -26.65
C LYS A 214 -12.25 25.29 -27.72
N GLN A 215 -13.26 25.10 -28.57
CA GLN A 215 -13.66 26.05 -29.61
C GLN A 215 -14.83 26.94 -29.15
N GLU A 216 -15.78 26.39 -28.39
CA GLU A 216 -16.88 27.18 -27.82
C GLU A 216 -16.36 28.22 -26.80
N ASP A 217 -15.40 27.83 -25.96
CA ASP A 217 -14.83 28.71 -24.93
C ASP A 217 -14.00 29.87 -25.54
N LYS A 218 -13.36 29.65 -26.69
CA LYS A 218 -12.63 30.71 -27.42
C LYS A 218 -13.56 31.71 -28.10
N THR A 219 -14.79 31.33 -28.42
CA THR A 219 -15.75 32.20 -29.11
C THR A 219 -16.45 33.12 -28.10
N GLN A 220 -16.71 32.65 -26.88
CA GLN A 220 -17.28 33.47 -25.81
C GLN A 220 -16.30 34.51 -25.24
N ILE A 221 -15.01 34.17 -25.11
CA ILE A 221 -13.99 35.10 -24.57
C ILE A 221 -13.71 36.25 -25.55
N LYS A 222 -13.78 36.03 -26.87
CA LYS A 222 -13.62 37.11 -27.87
C LYS A 222 -14.82 38.06 -27.96
N GLY A 223 -16.04 37.62 -27.60
CA GLY A 223 -17.24 38.45 -27.63
C GLY A 223 -17.32 39.46 -26.48
N LYS A 224 -16.83 39.11 -25.28
CA LYS A 224 -16.88 39.98 -24.09
C LYS A 224 -15.81 41.08 -24.05
N SER A 225 -14.69 40.92 -24.76
CA SER A 225 -13.60 41.90 -24.72
C SER A 225 -13.80 43.12 -25.63
N LYS A 226 -14.80 43.12 -26.53
CA LYS A 226 -15.07 44.25 -27.45
C LYS A 226 -16.10 45.27 -26.95
N ASN A 227 -16.88 44.97 -25.91
CA ASN A 227 -18.00 45.83 -25.48
C ASN A 227 -17.75 46.63 -24.17
N GLN A 228 -16.50 46.76 -23.70
CA GLN A 228 -16.20 47.49 -22.45
C GLN A 228 -15.10 48.56 -22.60
N GLN A 229 -14.81 49.03 -23.82
CA GLN A 229 -13.87 50.13 -24.06
C GLN A 229 -14.51 51.32 -24.79
N GLU A 230 -15.68 51.81 -24.35
CA GLU A 230 -16.10 53.20 -24.65
C GLU A 230 -16.95 53.76 -23.50
N LEU A 231 -16.34 54.56 -22.62
CA LEU A 231 -17.03 55.62 -21.86
C LEU A 231 -16.10 56.84 -21.74
N PRO A 232 -16.55 58.06 -22.11
CA PRO A 232 -15.69 59.22 -22.30
C PRO A 232 -15.32 59.94 -21.00
N VAL A 233 -14.04 60.27 -20.83
CA VAL A 233 -13.53 61.16 -19.77
C VAL A 233 -13.72 62.61 -20.20
N ILE A 234 -14.67 63.31 -19.57
CA ILE A 234 -14.91 64.74 -19.74
C ILE A 234 -13.91 65.53 -18.87
N LYS A 235 -13.12 66.38 -19.52
CA LYS A 235 -12.26 67.42 -18.93
C LYS A 235 -13.08 68.45 -18.12
N LYS A 236 -12.60 68.85 -16.94
CA LYS A 236 -12.97 70.11 -16.26
C LYS A 236 -11.71 70.70 -15.62
N GLN A 237 -10.97 71.55 -16.34
CA GLN A 237 -10.98 73.02 -16.25
C GLN A 237 -10.86 73.60 -14.81
N ARG A 238 -9.63 74.06 -14.53
CA ARG A 238 -9.13 75.26 -13.81
C ARG A 238 -9.95 75.96 -12.71
N SER A 239 -9.19 76.41 -11.71
CA SER A 239 -9.15 77.77 -11.10
C SER A 239 -9.39 77.75 -9.58
N ILE A 240 -8.34 77.98 -8.77
CA ILE A 240 -8.11 79.25 -8.02
C ILE A 240 -9.37 79.72 -7.30
N LYS A 241 -9.48 79.50 -5.99
CA LYS A 241 -9.06 80.40 -4.91
C LYS A 241 -9.24 79.69 -3.57
#